data_AF-A0A803NRP8-F1
#
_entry.id   AF-A0A803NRP8-F1
#
_cell.length_a   1.000
_cell.length_b   1.000
_cell.length_c   1.000
_cell.angle_alpha   90.00
_cell.angle_beta   90.00
_cell.angle_gamma   90.00
#
_symmetry.space_group_name_H-M   'P 1'
#
loop_
_entity.id
_entity.type
_entity.pdbx_description
1 polymer ?
#
loop_
_entity_poly.entity_id
_entity_poly.type
_entity_poly.pdbx_seq_one_letter_code
_entity_poly.pdbx_strand_id
1 'polypeptide(L)'
;MVMMTLMIASASSNDFLDTHNAIRAEVGVGPMTWNNTLVAYASNYANKMKGKNCELEHSQGIYGENLAAGYGEMTGEQAVKFWATEKTMYDYTSNTCTEEDACGHYLQL
;
A
#
# COMPACT_ATOMS: atom_id res chain seq x y z
N MET A 1 -4.85 0.50 -8.29
CA MET A 1 -4.33 0.56 -6.92
C MET A 1 -3.56 -0.72 -6.64
N VAL A 2 -2.24 -0.66 -6.49
CA VAL A 2 -1.38 -1.85 -6.39
C VAL A 2 -0.24 -1.64 -5.42
N MET A 3 -0.16 -2.58 -4.48
CA MET A 3 0.76 -2.64 -3.36
C MET A 3 2.17 -3.08 -3.76
N MET A 4 3.23 -2.60 -3.09
CA MET A 4 4.48 -3.33 -3.02
C MET A 4 5.22 -3.25 -1.67
N THR A 5 5.46 -4.42 -1.07
CA THR A 5 6.41 -4.65 0.04
C THR A 5 7.18 -5.94 -0.25
N LEU A 6 8.45 -6.03 0.16
CA LEU A 6 9.26 -7.24 0.12
C LEU A 6 8.53 -8.41 0.80
N MET A 7 7.93 -9.30 0.02
CA MET A 7 7.39 -10.56 0.51
C MET A 7 8.30 -11.70 0.05
N ILE A 8 8.74 -12.52 0.99
CA ILE A 8 8.77 -13.97 0.75
C ILE A 8 7.32 -14.38 0.98
N ALA A 9 6.72 -15.05 0.01
CA ALA A 9 5.28 -15.33 -0.02
C ALA A 9 4.78 -16.06 1.24
N SER A 10 4.20 -15.32 2.20
CA SER A 10 3.42 -15.90 3.30
C SER A 10 2.20 -15.08 3.74
N ALA A 11 1.98 -13.87 3.21
CA ALA A 11 0.69 -13.18 3.41
C ALA A 11 -0.39 -13.87 2.58
N SER A 12 -1.47 -14.35 3.23
CA SER A 12 -2.64 -14.79 2.48
C SER A 12 -3.16 -13.57 1.71
N SER A 13 -3.42 -13.72 0.41
CA SER A 13 -3.95 -12.64 -0.45
C SER A 13 -5.21 -11.98 0.11
N ASN A 14 -5.92 -12.68 0.99
CA ASN A 14 -7.18 -12.24 1.58
C ASN A 14 -6.95 -11.17 2.65
N ASP A 15 -6.02 -11.37 3.59
CA ASP A 15 -5.83 -10.41 4.69
C ASP A 15 -5.44 -9.01 4.19
N PHE A 16 -4.67 -8.94 3.09
CA PHE A 16 -4.30 -7.68 2.48
C PHE A 16 -5.49 -6.95 1.86
N LEU A 17 -6.30 -7.66 1.07
CA LEU A 17 -7.47 -7.09 0.39
C LEU A 17 -8.61 -6.77 1.37
N ASP A 18 -8.81 -7.63 2.38
CA ASP A 18 -9.83 -7.46 3.40
C ASP A 18 -9.51 -6.25 4.28
N THR A 19 -8.25 -6.06 4.66
CA THR A 19 -7.83 -4.87 5.42
C THR A 19 -8.07 -3.58 4.62
N HIS A 20 -7.74 -3.59 3.32
CA HIS A 20 -8.07 -2.48 2.43
C HIS A 20 -9.56 -2.18 2.39
N ASN A 21 -10.37 -3.21 2.15
CA ASN A 21 -11.81 -3.08 2.03
C ASN A 21 -12.46 -2.62 3.34
N ALA A 22 -11.90 -3.02 4.50
CA ALA A 22 -12.33 -2.51 5.80
C ALA A 22 -12.09 -1.00 5.93
N ILE A 23 -10.88 -0.50 5.59
CA ILE A 23 -10.55 0.94 5.67
C ILE A 23 -11.39 1.76 4.69
N ARG A 24 -11.61 1.27 3.47
CA ARG A 24 -12.46 1.94 2.48
C ARG A 24 -13.92 2.05 2.94
N ALA A 25 -14.42 0.99 3.58
CA ALA A 25 -15.77 0.98 4.13
C ALA A 25 -15.97 2.01 5.26
N GLU A 26 -14.94 2.30 6.07
CA GLU A 26 -15.01 3.33 7.11
C GLU A 26 -15.33 4.73 6.56
N VAL A 27 -14.97 4.99 5.31
CA VAL A 27 -15.19 6.27 4.63
C VAL A 27 -16.21 6.19 3.49
N GLY A 28 -16.97 5.09 3.43
CA GLY A 28 -18.05 4.92 2.45
C GLY A 28 -17.60 4.71 1.00
N VAL A 29 -16.35 4.30 0.79
CA VAL A 29 -15.80 4.01 -0.54
C VAL A 29 -15.97 2.52 -0.85
N GLY A 30 -16.39 2.21 -2.08
CA GLY A 30 -16.66 0.83 -2.51
C GLY A 30 -15.42 -0.09 -2.46
N PRO A 31 -15.61 -1.42 -2.27
CA PRO A 31 -14.51 -2.36 -2.11
C PRO A 31 -13.73 -2.56 -3.41
N MET A 32 -12.49 -3.00 -3.26
CA MET A 32 -11.61 -3.46 -4.32
C MET A 32 -11.71 -4.96 -4.52
N THR A 33 -11.19 -5.40 -5.68
CA THR A 33 -11.04 -6.81 -6.05
C THR A 33 -9.58 -7.15 -6.31
N TRP A 34 -9.20 -8.38 -6.02
CA TRP A 34 -7.86 -8.90 -6.30
C TRP A 34 -7.54 -8.92 -7.79
N ASN A 35 -6.30 -8.58 -8.17
CA ASN A 35 -5.83 -8.63 -9.56
C ASN A 35 -4.44 -9.27 -9.66
N ASN A 36 -4.38 -10.47 -10.23
CA ASN A 36 -3.14 -11.25 -10.33
C ASN A 36 -2.06 -10.61 -11.21
N THR A 37 -2.43 -9.80 -12.22
CA THR A 37 -1.46 -9.05 -13.02
C THR A 37 -0.69 -8.05 -12.16
N LEU A 38 -1.41 -7.39 -11.25
CA LEU A 38 -0.87 -6.38 -10.36
C LEU A 38 0.01 -7.01 -9.27
N VAL A 39 -0.37 -8.19 -8.77
CA VAL A 39 0.44 -9.00 -7.85
C VAL A 39 1.76 -9.43 -8.48
N ALA A 40 1.72 -9.89 -9.74
CA ALA A 40 2.91 -10.28 -10.47
C ALA A 40 3.85 -9.08 -10.69
N TYR A 41 3.28 -7.93 -11.07
CA TYR A 41 4.04 -6.68 -11.22
C TYR A 41 4.75 -6.28 -9.92
N ALA A 42 4.01 -6.20 -8.82
CA ALA A 42 4.54 -5.87 -7.50
C ALA A 42 5.59 -6.87 -7.01
N SER A 43 5.34 -8.17 -7.17
CA SER A 43 6.30 -9.20 -6.74
C SER A 43 7.62 -9.10 -7.50
N ASN A 44 7.55 -8.85 -8.82
CA ASN A 44 8.74 -8.65 -9.64
C ASN A 44 9.52 -7.41 -9.23
N TYR A 45 8.83 -6.29 -9.00
CA TYR A 45 9.49 -5.06 -8.62
C TYR A 45 10.08 -5.15 -7.19
N ALA A 46 9.42 -5.83 -6.24
CA ALA A 46 9.93 -6.04 -4.88
C ALA A 46 11.21 -6.88 -4.89
N ASN A 47 11.25 -7.91 -5.73
CA ASN A 47 12.45 -8.72 -5.92
C ASN A 47 13.59 -7.94 -6.59
N LYS A 48 13.29 -6.97 -7.46
CA LYS A 48 14.30 -6.04 -7.99
C LYS A 48 14.88 -5.15 -6.89
N MET A 49 14.04 -4.63 -5.99
CA MET A 49 14.49 -3.77 -4.88
C MET A 49 15.28 -4.55 -3.81
N LYS A 50 15.02 -5.86 -3.61
CA LYS A 50 15.91 -6.74 -2.83
C LYS A 50 17.37 -6.67 -3.31
N GLY A 51 17.58 -6.62 -4.63
CA GLY A 51 18.91 -6.49 -5.24
C GLY A 51 19.53 -5.09 -5.10
N LYS A 52 18.76 -4.10 -4.64
CA LYS A 52 19.17 -2.72 -4.37
C LYS A 52 19.05 -2.38 -2.88
N ASN A 53 19.42 -3.30 -2.00
CA ASN A 53 19.38 -3.09 -0.54
C ASN A 53 18.02 -2.63 0.02
N CYS A 54 16.91 -3.03 -0.63
CA CYS A 54 15.55 -2.69 -0.20
C CYS A 54 15.27 -1.17 -0.17
N GLU A 55 15.92 -0.39 -1.04
CA GLU A 55 15.62 1.02 -1.21
C GLU A 55 14.12 1.25 -1.51
N LEU A 56 13.55 2.31 -0.93
CA LEU A 56 12.16 2.73 -1.18
C LEU A 56 12.13 3.71 -2.36
N GLU A 57 12.48 3.21 -3.55
CA GLU A 57 12.30 3.94 -4.80
C GLU A 57 10.99 3.53 -5.45
N HIS A 58 10.27 4.50 -6.02
CA HIS A 58 9.07 4.21 -6.80
C HIS A 58 9.41 3.64 -8.19
N SER A 59 8.60 2.69 -8.67
CA SER A 59 8.82 2.00 -9.96
C SER A 59 8.78 2.92 -11.19
N GLN A 60 8.14 4.08 -11.06
CA GLN A 60 7.76 4.95 -12.18
C GLN A 60 6.90 4.21 -13.21
N GLY A 61 6.16 3.19 -12.76
CA GLY A 61 5.29 2.36 -13.58
C GLY A 61 3.98 3.02 -13.96
N ILE A 62 3.14 2.26 -14.67
CA ILE A 62 1.80 2.70 -15.11
C ILE A 62 0.72 2.52 -14.04
N TYR A 63 1.06 1.93 -12.89
CA TYR A 63 0.14 1.65 -11.79
C TYR A 63 0.47 2.55 -10.60
N GLY A 64 -0.56 3.01 -9.88
CA GLY A 64 -0.36 3.63 -8.56
C GLY A 64 0.27 2.63 -7.58
N GLU A 65 1.13 3.14 -6.70
CA GLU A 65 2.06 2.34 -5.90
C GLU A 65 2.21 2.92 -4.49
N ASN A 66 2.08 2.06 -3.48
CA ASN A 66 2.51 2.35 -2.12
C ASN A 66 3.66 1.40 -1.75
N LEU A 67 4.67 1.94 -1.08
CA LEU A 67 5.85 1.20 -0.62
C LEU A 67 5.91 1.18 0.90
N ALA A 68 6.40 0.07 1.46
CA ALA A 68 6.69 -0.03 2.88
C ALA A 68 7.93 -0.88 3.11
N ALA A 69 8.72 -0.50 4.11
CA ALA A 69 9.81 -1.30 4.64
C ALA A 69 9.81 -1.19 6.17
N GLY A 70 10.33 -2.21 6.82
CA GLY A 70 10.47 -2.27 8.27
C GLY A 70 11.52 -3.30 8.66
N TYR A 71 11.82 -3.37 9.96
CA TYR A 71 12.70 -4.40 10.49
C TYR A 71 11.91 -5.69 10.72
N GLY A 72 12.43 -6.81 10.21
CA GLY A 72 11.78 -8.12 10.33
C GLY A 72 10.70 -8.36 9.27
N GLU A 73 9.86 -9.36 9.52
CA GLU A 73 8.74 -9.67 8.64
C GLU A 73 7.61 -8.66 8.83
N MET A 74 7.17 -8.02 7.74
CA MET A 74 6.00 -7.16 7.70
C MET A 74 4.89 -7.87 6.91
N THR A 75 3.75 -8.12 7.55
CA THR A 75 2.59 -8.73 6.88
C THR A 75 1.89 -7.71 5.99
N GLY A 76 1.06 -8.23 5.07
CA GLY A 76 0.27 -7.36 4.20
C GLY A 76 -0.65 -6.44 5.01
N GLU A 77 -1.39 -7.00 5.96
CA GLU A 77 -2.25 -6.27 6.89
C GLU A 77 -1.49 -5.14 7.62
N GLN A 78 -0.29 -5.41 8.12
CA GLN A 78 0.53 -4.41 8.80
C GLN A 78 0.90 -3.25 7.87
N ALA A 79 1.26 -3.52 6.62
CA ALA A 79 1.55 -2.48 5.64
C ALA A 79 0.31 -1.61 5.35
N VAL A 80 -0.88 -2.21 5.18
CA VAL A 80 -2.11 -1.43 4.96
C VAL A 80 -2.44 -0.53 6.14
N LYS A 81 -2.37 -1.10 7.36
CA LYS A 81 -2.63 -0.33 8.57
C LYS A 81 -1.63 0.79 8.76
N PHE A 82 -0.36 0.56 8.39
CA PHE A 82 0.68 1.57 8.42
C PHE A 82 0.35 2.75 7.49
N TRP A 83 0.03 2.49 6.22
CA TRP A 83 -0.41 3.54 5.28
C TRP A 83 -1.69 4.25 5.75
N ALA A 84 -2.61 3.52 6.39
CA ALA A 84 -3.84 4.10 6.91
C ALA A 84 -3.62 5.07 8.08
N THR A 85 -2.47 5.03 8.75
CA THR A 85 -2.18 5.98 9.84
C THR A 85 -2.12 7.43 9.35
N GLU A 86 -1.83 7.64 8.06
CA GLU A 86 -1.83 8.98 7.45
C GLU A 86 -3.24 9.58 7.34
N LYS A 87 -4.31 8.84 7.65
CA LYS A 87 -5.68 9.35 7.77
C LYS A 87 -5.76 10.58 8.67
N THR A 88 -4.95 10.65 9.72
CA THR A 88 -4.91 11.81 10.63
C THR A 88 -4.35 13.07 9.98
N MET A 89 -3.65 12.93 8.86
CA MET A 89 -3.04 14.00 8.08
C MET A 89 -3.94 14.44 6.92
N TYR A 90 -5.15 13.89 6.79
CA TYR A 90 -6.11 14.27 5.75
C TYR A 90 -7.30 15.06 6.33
N ASP A 91 -7.52 16.27 5.83
CA ASP A 91 -8.70 17.07 6.16
C ASP A 91 -9.79 16.85 5.11
N TYR A 92 -10.86 16.16 5.51
CA TYR A 92 -12.02 15.88 4.66
C TYR A 92 -12.83 17.13 4.31
N THR A 93 -12.71 18.22 5.08
CA THR A 93 -13.44 19.47 4.84
C THR A 93 -12.82 20.25 3.69
N SER A 94 -11.50 20.39 3.70
CA SER A 94 -10.75 21.07 2.64
C SER A 94 -10.36 20.15 1.49
N ASN A 95 -10.47 18.83 1.67
CA ASN A 95 -10.04 17.80 0.72
C ASN A 95 -8.54 17.92 0.39
N THR A 96 -7.72 18.15 1.42
CA THR A 96 -6.26 18.32 1.31
C THR A 96 -5.53 17.58 2.42
N CYS A 97 -4.28 17.18 2.17
CA CYS A 97 -3.39 16.78 3.25
C CYS A 97 -2.98 18.02 4.08
N THR A 98 -2.66 17.82 5.36
CA THR A 98 -2.19 18.88 6.27
C THR A 98 -0.84 19.45 5.86
N GLU A 99 -0.02 18.63 5.20
CA GLU A 99 1.24 18.99 4.57
C GLU A 99 1.32 18.32 3.20
N GLU A 100 2.15 18.87 2.30
CA GLU A 100 2.41 18.25 1.00
C GLU A 100 2.97 16.83 1.20
N ASP A 101 2.47 15.87 0.41
CA ASP A 101 2.86 14.45 0.43
C ASP A 101 2.63 13.68 1.76
N ALA A 102 2.07 14.31 2.80
CA ALA A 102 1.92 13.67 4.10
C ALA A 102 0.80 12.61 4.20
N CYS A 103 -0.09 12.53 3.21
CA CYS A 103 -1.21 11.59 3.21
C CYS A 103 -1.38 10.80 1.91
N GLY A 104 -0.31 10.74 1.10
CA GLY A 104 -0.32 10.11 -0.22
C GLY A 104 -0.65 8.62 -0.17
N HIS A 105 -0.13 7.88 0.81
CA HIS A 105 -0.42 6.46 0.92
C HIS A 105 -1.88 6.23 1.30
N TYR A 106 -2.42 7.02 2.25
CA TYR A 106 -3.81 6.94 2.67
C TYR A 106 -4.80 7.27 1.53
N LEU A 107 -4.54 8.32 0.76
CA LEU A 107 -5.38 8.70 -0.39
C LEU A 107 -5.42 7.63 -1.48
N GLN A 108 -4.40 6.79 -1.55
CA GLN A 108 -4.36 5.67 -2.47
C GLN A 108 -5.02 4.42 -1.89
N LEU A 109 -5.52 4.36 -0.65
CA LEU A 109 -6.23 3.20 -0.06
C LEU A 109 -7.67 3.02 -0.58
#